data_AF-A0A4Y2E1Q8-F1
#
_entry.id   AF-A0A4Y2E1Q8-F1
#
_cell.length_a   1.000
_cell.length_b   1.000
_cell.length_c   1.000
_cell.angle_alpha   90.00
_cell.angle_beta   90.00
_cell.angle_gamma   90.00
#
_symmetry.space_group_name_H-M   'P 1'
#
loop_
_entity.id
_entity.type
_entity.pdbx_description
1 polymer ?
#
loop_
_entity_poly.entity_id
_entity_poly.type
_entity_poly.pdbx_seq_one_letter_code
_entity_poly.pdbx_strand_id
1 'polypeptide(L)'
;MEFVKELLNTVISQRTEEAEQRKCQLESEEKRKREEREFELEKLKLQNESFNSAGSGSSRPKIDFLSMIPKLDQVNNDISLYLILFERQAQVADVSKEFWASHLLSLLPYEIAQLVAREDVGISRDFEKVKSLLLKRYKLTAEKFRQLFSKHCKSPIATWKDFAYEVRNYFQG
;
A
#
# COMPACT_ATOMS: atom_id res chain seq x y z
N MET A 1 26.92 64.04 56.05
CA MET A 1 27.27 62.66 55.62
C MET A 1 26.05 61.80 55.29
N GLU A 2 24.85 62.10 55.79
CA GLU A 2 23.61 61.33 55.51
C GLU A 2 23.17 61.36 54.04
N PHE A 3 23.23 62.51 53.38
CA PHE A 3 22.82 62.67 51.96
C PHE A 3 23.55 61.74 50.99
N VAL A 4 24.84 61.48 51.22
CA VAL A 4 25.65 60.60 50.36
C VAL A 4 25.25 59.13 50.55
N LYS A 5 24.88 58.72 51.77
CA LYS A 5 24.38 57.36 52.03
C LYS A 5 23.02 57.13 51.38
N GLU A 6 22.15 58.13 51.41
CA GLU A 6 20.82 58.05 50.81
C GLU A 6 20.88 57.99 49.28
N LEU A 7 21.75 58.77 48.65
CA LEU A 7 22.06 58.66 47.22
C LEU A 7 22.60 57.28 46.85
N LEU A 8 23.51 56.72 47.67
CA LEU A 8 24.08 55.40 47.42
C LEU A 8 23.01 54.30 47.52
N ASN A 9 22.12 54.37 48.51
CA ASN A 9 21.02 53.42 48.68
C ASN A 9 20.03 53.48 47.51
N THR A 10 19.70 54.68 47.02
CA THR A 10 18.85 54.85 45.83
C THR A 10 19.48 54.22 44.60
N VAL A 11 20.78 54.44 44.36
CA VAL A 11 21.50 53.84 43.22
C VAL A 11 21.56 52.32 43.33
N ILE A 12 21.75 51.77 44.53
CA ILE A 12 21.75 50.32 44.77
C ILE A 12 20.36 49.76 44.47
N SER A 13 19.29 50.37 45.01
CA SER A 13 17.90 49.95 44.80
C SER A 13 17.52 49.94 43.32
N GLN A 14 17.92 50.99 42.60
CA GLN A 14 17.63 51.13 41.17
C GLN A 14 18.38 50.06 40.34
N ARG A 15 19.64 49.77 40.69
CA ARG A 15 20.40 48.70 40.02
C ARG A 15 19.87 47.30 40.33
N THR A 16 19.35 47.06 41.54
CA THR A 16 18.74 45.78 41.88
C THR A 16 17.41 45.57 41.14
N GLU A 17 16.55 46.59 41.08
CA GLU A 17 15.29 46.51 40.32
C GLU A 17 15.53 46.30 38.82
N GLU A 18 16.50 47.01 38.23
CA GLU A 18 16.87 46.80 36.83
C GLU A 18 17.42 45.39 36.56
N ALA A 19 18.21 44.84 37.49
CA ALA A 19 18.75 43.49 37.35
C ALA A 19 17.65 42.42 37.44
N GLU A 20 16.68 42.59 38.35
CA GLU A 20 15.52 41.72 38.48
C GLU A 20 14.62 41.79 37.26
N GLN A 21 14.35 42.99 36.72
CA GLN A 21 13.57 43.16 35.50
C GLN A 21 14.23 42.47 34.29
N ARG A 22 15.55 42.63 34.10
CA ARG A 22 16.28 41.95 33.04
C ARG A 22 16.22 40.42 33.19
N LYS A 23 16.32 39.91 34.41
CA LYS A 23 16.22 38.48 34.70
C LYS A 23 14.83 37.93 34.39
N CYS A 24 13.77 38.62 34.80
CA CYS A 24 12.39 38.23 34.50
C CYS A 24 12.08 38.25 32.99
N GLN A 25 12.63 39.23 32.25
CA GLN A 25 12.46 39.30 30.80
C GLN A 25 13.12 38.11 30.09
N LEU A 26 14.36 37.78 30.47
CA LEU A 26 15.08 36.62 29.92
C LEU A 26 14.35 35.31 30.22
N GLU A 27 13.85 35.12 31.44
CA GLU A 27 13.11 33.92 31.83
C GLU A 27 11.79 33.78 31.06
N SER A 28 11.07 34.87 30.84
CA SER A 28 9.85 34.88 30.02
C SER A 28 10.15 34.54 28.55
N GLU A 29 11.24 35.05 28.00
CA GLU A 29 11.63 34.78 26.62
C GLU A 29 12.13 33.34 26.42
N GLU A 30 12.91 32.81 27.36
CA GLU A 30 13.31 31.40 27.41
C GLU A 30 12.08 30.48 27.49
N LYS A 31 11.09 30.83 28.30
CA LYS A 31 9.84 30.07 28.44
C LYS A 31 9.06 30.04 27.12
N ARG A 32 8.89 31.20 26.46
CA ARG A 32 8.24 31.25 25.13
C ARG A 32 8.97 30.41 24.09
N LYS A 33 10.31 30.48 24.02
CA LYS A 33 11.11 29.66 23.10
C LYS A 33 11.02 28.16 23.41
N ARG A 34 10.80 27.78 24.67
CA ARG A 34 10.56 26.38 25.05
C ARG A 34 9.19 25.92 24.57
N GLU A 35 8.16 26.71 24.84
CA GLU A 35 6.79 26.42 24.41
C GLU A 35 6.67 26.33 22.88
N GLU A 36 7.33 27.22 22.13
CA GLU A 36 7.38 27.15 20.66
C GLU A 36 8.05 25.86 20.16
N ARG A 37 9.17 25.44 20.77
CA ARG A 37 9.85 24.18 20.41
C ARG A 37 9.01 22.96 20.76
N GLU A 38 8.31 22.97 21.88
CA GLU A 38 7.39 21.89 22.26
C GLU A 38 6.21 21.80 21.30
N PHE A 39 5.64 22.94 20.91
CA PHE A 39 4.57 23.00 19.93
C PHE A 39 4.99 22.49 18.54
N GLU A 40 6.18 22.88 18.06
CA GLU A 40 6.71 22.32 16.81
C GLU A 40 6.95 20.82 16.89
N LEU A 41 7.47 20.33 18.03
CA LEU A 41 7.72 18.91 18.24
C LEU A 41 6.40 18.13 18.27
N GLU A 42 5.36 18.66 18.91
CA GLU A 42 4.03 18.04 18.96
C GLU A 42 3.35 18.07 17.60
N LYS A 43 3.48 19.16 16.83
CA LYS A 43 3.01 19.22 15.44
C LYS A 43 3.70 18.17 14.56
N LEU A 44 5.00 17.98 14.71
CA LEU A 44 5.76 16.93 14.01
C LEU A 44 5.33 15.53 14.44
N LYS A 45 5.07 15.30 15.74
CA LYS A 45 4.54 14.02 16.24
C LYS A 45 3.16 13.72 15.67
N LEU A 46 2.23 14.68 15.72
CA LEU A 46 0.88 14.53 15.17
C LEU A 46 0.91 14.32 13.64
N GLN A 47 1.79 15.03 12.93
CA GLN A 47 1.98 14.81 11.49
C GLN A 47 2.51 13.40 11.23
N ASN A 48 3.52 12.95 11.97
CA ASN A 48 4.06 11.60 11.86
C ASN A 48 3.04 10.52 12.24
N GLU A 49 2.24 10.72 13.28
CA GLU A 49 1.14 9.81 13.66
C GLU A 49 0.02 9.80 12.61
N SER A 50 -0.31 10.94 12.00
CA SER A 50 -1.24 11.01 10.87
C SER A 50 -0.71 10.24 9.66
N PHE A 51 0.59 10.30 9.38
CA PHE A 51 1.22 9.48 8.35
C PHE A 51 1.26 7.99 8.72
N ASN A 52 1.45 7.64 10.00
CA ASN A 52 1.53 6.25 10.45
C ASN A 52 0.16 5.58 10.67
N SER A 53 -0.92 6.35 10.91
CA SER A 53 -2.29 5.81 10.99
C SER A 53 -2.93 5.61 9.62
N ALA A 54 -2.45 6.32 8.59
CA ALA A 54 -2.88 6.19 7.20
C ALA A 54 -1.89 5.35 6.37
N GLY A 55 -1.66 4.11 6.81
CA GLY A 55 -1.00 3.10 5.98
C GLY A 55 0.53 3.12 6.05
N SER A 56 1.07 1.96 6.40
CA SER A 56 2.43 1.50 6.17
C SER A 56 3.18 2.27 5.08
N GLY A 57 4.29 2.89 5.47
CA GLY A 57 5.58 2.72 4.83
C GLY A 57 5.75 3.20 3.38
N SER A 58 6.74 4.10 3.22
CA SER A 58 7.50 4.34 2.00
C SER A 58 6.87 5.30 1.00
N SER A 59 7.56 6.42 0.81
CA SER A 59 7.56 7.27 -0.38
C SER A 59 8.12 6.53 -1.62
N ARG A 60 7.73 5.27 -1.83
CA ARG A 60 7.79 4.66 -3.16
C ARG A 60 6.71 5.34 -4.00
N PRO A 61 6.95 5.61 -5.29
CA PRO A 61 5.84 5.95 -6.16
C PRO A 61 4.79 4.87 -5.96
N LYS A 62 3.57 5.26 -5.58
CA LYS A 62 2.40 4.38 -5.52
C LYS A 62 2.09 3.95 -6.95
N ILE A 63 2.93 3.08 -7.51
CA ILE A 63 2.62 2.44 -8.76
C ILE A 63 1.41 1.58 -8.42
N ASP A 64 0.26 1.98 -8.97
CA ASP A 64 -0.97 1.25 -8.82
C ASP A 64 -0.72 -0.20 -9.27
N PHE A 65 -0.80 -1.17 -8.36
CA PHE A 65 -0.48 -2.55 -8.70
C PHE A 65 -1.40 -3.07 -9.81
N LEU A 66 -2.63 -2.53 -9.92
CA LEU A 66 -3.56 -2.85 -11.00
C LEU A 66 -2.98 -2.48 -12.37
N SER A 67 -2.18 -1.41 -12.44
CA SER A 67 -1.50 -0.99 -13.68
C SER A 67 -0.38 -1.94 -14.11
N MET A 68 0.15 -2.75 -13.19
CA MET A 68 1.17 -3.77 -13.49
C MET A 68 0.56 -5.08 -14.00
N ILE A 69 -0.73 -5.30 -13.79
CA ILE A 69 -1.41 -6.54 -14.17
C ILE A 69 -2.05 -6.35 -15.55
N PRO A 70 -1.69 -7.18 -16.55
CA PRO A 70 -2.34 -7.15 -17.85
C PRO A 70 -3.85 -7.40 -17.72
N LYS A 71 -4.65 -6.86 -18.63
CA LYS A 71 -6.07 -7.23 -18.70
C LYS A 71 -6.23 -8.70 -19.09
N LEU A 72 -7.21 -9.37 -18.50
CA LEU A 72 -7.52 -10.75 -18.86
C LEU A 72 -8.12 -10.80 -20.27
N ASP A 73 -7.41 -11.41 -21.20
CA ASP A 73 -7.96 -11.80 -22.50
C ASP A 73 -8.68 -13.15 -22.34
N GLN A 74 -10.00 -13.15 -22.49
CA GLN A 74 -10.82 -14.35 -22.37
C GLN A 74 -10.47 -15.42 -23.41
N VAL A 75 -9.89 -15.06 -24.56
CA VAL A 75 -9.62 -15.98 -25.67
C VAL A 75 -8.25 -16.64 -25.48
N ASN A 76 -7.21 -15.86 -25.23
CA ASN A 76 -5.83 -16.33 -25.27
C ASN A 76 -5.21 -16.62 -23.89
N ASN A 77 -5.71 -16.04 -22.80
CA ASN A 77 -5.07 -16.20 -21.50
C ASN A 77 -5.57 -17.44 -20.76
N ASP A 78 -4.63 -18.16 -20.14
CA ASP A 78 -4.90 -19.17 -19.13
C ASP A 78 -5.31 -18.47 -17.83
N ILE A 79 -6.54 -18.73 -17.38
CA ILE A 79 -7.08 -18.16 -16.14
C ILE A 79 -6.24 -18.55 -14.92
N SER A 80 -5.64 -19.75 -14.92
CA SER A 80 -4.92 -20.29 -13.77
C SER A 80 -3.62 -19.52 -13.60
N LEU A 81 -2.90 -19.34 -14.71
CA LEU A 81 -1.70 -18.51 -14.77
C LEU A 81 -2.01 -17.04 -14.44
N TYR A 82 -3.13 -16.52 -14.93
CA TYR A 82 -3.57 -15.15 -14.63
C TYR A 82 -3.79 -14.92 -13.13
N LEU A 83 -4.48 -15.85 -12.46
CA LEU A 83 -4.75 -15.79 -11.03
C LEU A 83 -3.45 -15.88 -10.22
N ILE A 84 -2.50 -16.74 -10.62
CA ILE A 84 -1.18 -16.83 -9.99
C ILE A 84 -0.40 -15.51 -10.14
N LEU A 85 -0.45 -14.88 -11.32
CA LEU A 85 0.21 -13.59 -11.56
C LEU A 85 -0.39 -12.50 -10.66
N PHE A 86 -1.72 -12.44 -10.57
CA PHE A 86 -2.42 -11.52 -9.70
C PHE A 86 -1.99 -11.69 -8.24
N GLU A 87 -1.99 -12.92 -7.72
CA GLU A 87 -1.63 -13.22 -6.33
C GLU A 87 -0.19 -12.79 -6.02
N ARG A 88 0.76 -13.10 -6.92
CA ARG A 88 2.15 -12.67 -6.75
C ARG A 88 2.28 -11.15 -6.74
N GLN A 89 1.56 -10.46 -7.62
CA GLN A 89 1.64 -9.01 -7.71
C GLN A 89 1.00 -8.33 -6.50
N ALA A 90 -0.13 -8.85 -6.02
CA ALA A 90 -0.79 -8.38 -4.81
C ALA A 90 0.07 -8.61 -3.56
N GLN A 91 0.79 -9.72 -3.48
CA GLN A 91 1.78 -9.99 -2.41
C GLN A 91 2.96 -9.02 -2.46
N VAL A 92 3.53 -8.79 -3.65
CA VAL A 92 4.66 -7.85 -3.83
C VAL A 92 4.25 -6.42 -3.47
N ALA A 93 3.00 -6.05 -3.75
CA ALA A 93 2.43 -4.75 -3.42
C ALA A 93 1.83 -4.67 -1.99
N ASP A 94 1.98 -5.73 -1.17
CA ASP A 94 1.49 -5.81 0.21
C ASP A 94 0.00 -5.45 0.36
N VAL A 95 -0.82 -5.88 -0.60
CA VAL A 95 -2.27 -5.61 -0.59
C VAL A 95 -2.94 -6.50 0.46
N SER A 96 -3.73 -5.91 1.36
CA SER A 96 -4.52 -6.68 2.33
C SER A 96 -5.47 -7.66 1.60
N LYS A 97 -5.48 -8.92 2.07
CA LYS A 97 -6.26 -10.03 1.47
C LYS A 97 -7.76 -9.73 1.38
N GLU A 98 -8.28 -8.90 2.28
CA GLU A 98 -9.70 -8.50 2.28
C GLU A 98 -10.12 -7.73 1.01
N PHE A 99 -9.17 -7.10 0.32
CA PHE A 99 -9.42 -6.37 -0.91
C PHE A 99 -9.08 -7.16 -2.17
N TRP A 100 -8.49 -8.36 -2.07
CA TRP A 100 -8.06 -9.11 -3.26
C TRP A 100 -9.22 -9.43 -4.19
N ALA A 101 -10.38 -9.81 -3.63
CA ALA A 101 -11.57 -10.12 -4.41
C ALA A 101 -12.09 -8.90 -5.19
N SER A 102 -12.18 -7.73 -4.54
CA SER A 102 -12.66 -6.51 -5.21
C SER A 102 -11.70 -6.02 -6.30
N HIS A 103 -10.39 -6.10 -6.06
CA HIS A 103 -9.39 -5.73 -7.06
C HIS A 103 -9.41 -6.69 -8.24
N LEU A 104 -9.50 -8.01 -8.00
CA LEU A 104 -9.63 -8.99 -9.07
C LEU A 104 -10.86 -8.73 -9.93
N LEU A 105 -12.02 -8.45 -9.31
CA LEU A 105 -13.26 -8.14 -10.04
C LEU A 105 -13.14 -6.90 -10.93
N SER A 106 -12.36 -5.89 -10.52
CA SER A 106 -12.12 -4.69 -11.33
C SER A 106 -11.27 -4.93 -12.59
N LEU A 107 -10.46 -5.99 -12.58
CA LEU A 107 -9.58 -6.36 -13.71
C LEU A 107 -10.25 -7.33 -14.69
N LEU A 108 -11.34 -7.97 -14.26
CA LEU A 108 -12.05 -8.93 -15.07
C LEU A 108 -12.92 -8.24 -16.13
N PRO A 109 -13.04 -8.83 -17.33
CA PRO A 109 -14.02 -8.42 -18.30
C PRO A 109 -15.44 -8.44 -17.72
N TYR A 110 -16.28 -7.55 -18.22
CA TYR A 110 -17.62 -7.31 -17.69
C TYR A 110 -18.49 -8.58 -17.66
N GLU A 111 -18.40 -9.43 -18.67
CA GLU A 111 -19.16 -10.66 -18.77
C GLU A 111 -18.83 -11.64 -17.64
N ILE A 112 -17.56 -11.68 -17.23
CA ILE A 112 -17.08 -12.54 -16.15
C ILE A 112 -17.45 -11.94 -14.79
N ALA A 113 -17.30 -10.63 -14.62
CA ALA A 113 -17.71 -9.94 -13.41
C ALA A 113 -19.21 -10.10 -13.14
N GLN A 114 -20.06 -10.05 -14.18
CA GLN A 114 -21.50 -10.34 -14.05
C GLN A 114 -21.78 -11.75 -13.51
N LEU A 115 -20.99 -12.74 -13.91
CA LEU A 115 -21.19 -14.12 -13.44
C LEU A 115 -20.90 -14.23 -11.94
N VAL A 116 -19.88 -13.53 -11.45
CA VAL A 116 -19.58 -13.48 -10.01
C VAL A 116 -20.65 -12.69 -9.26
N ALA A 117 -21.17 -11.61 -9.85
CA ALA A 117 -22.22 -10.78 -9.23
C ALA A 117 -23.59 -11.48 -9.09
N ARG A 118 -23.83 -12.55 -9.86
CA ARG A 118 -25.04 -13.38 -9.75
C ARG A 118 -24.96 -14.41 -8.63
N GLU A 119 -23.78 -14.66 -8.08
CA GLU A 119 -23.57 -15.50 -6.91
C GLU A 119 -23.84 -14.69 -5.63
N ASP A 120 -23.89 -15.38 -4.49
CA ASP A 120 -24.13 -14.75 -3.18
C ASP A 120 -23.06 -13.67 -2.85
N VAL A 121 -23.48 -12.61 -2.16
CA VAL A 121 -22.59 -11.49 -1.79
C VAL A 121 -21.45 -11.94 -0.86
N GLY A 122 -21.65 -13.01 -0.08
CA GLY A 122 -20.61 -13.64 0.73
C GLY A 122 -19.57 -14.41 -0.09
N ILE A 123 -19.86 -14.73 -1.36
CA ILE A 123 -18.92 -15.35 -2.31
C ILE A 123 -18.06 -14.28 -2.97
N SER A 124 -18.64 -13.14 -3.36
CA SER A 124 -17.92 -12.08 -4.09
C SER A 124 -16.88 -11.33 -3.25
N ARG A 125 -16.93 -11.44 -1.92
CA ARG A 125 -15.96 -10.84 -0.99
C ARG A 125 -14.81 -11.77 -0.63
N ASP A 126 -14.94 -13.07 -0.89
CA ASP A 126 -13.94 -14.07 -0.54
C ASP A 126 -13.12 -14.42 -1.79
N PHE A 127 -11.84 -14.07 -1.76
CA PHE A 127 -10.93 -14.29 -2.87
C PHE A 127 -10.84 -15.77 -3.27
N GLU A 128 -10.77 -16.70 -2.31
CA GLU A 128 -10.63 -18.13 -2.62
C GLU A 128 -11.91 -18.67 -3.27
N LYS A 129 -13.08 -18.19 -2.84
CA LYS A 129 -14.34 -18.56 -3.48
C LYS A 129 -14.43 -17.99 -4.90
N VAL A 130 -14.10 -16.72 -5.12
CA VAL A 130 -14.05 -16.10 -6.46
C VAL A 130 -13.06 -16.85 -7.36
N LYS A 131 -11.86 -17.14 -6.86
CA LYS A 131 -10.83 -17.93 -7.55
C LYS A 131 -11.36 -19.31 -7.95
N SER A 132 -11.99 -20.03 -7.03
CA SER A 132 -12.57 -21.34 -7.31
C SER A 132 -13.69 -21.28 -8.36
N LEU A 133 -14.52 -20.24 -8.34
CA LEU A 133 -15.60 -20.02 -9.30
C LEU A 133 -15.04 -19.76 -10.70
N LEU A 134 -14.05 -18.88 -10.80
CA LEU A 134 -13.37 -18.57 -12.07
C LEU A 134 -12.69 -19.80 -12.63
N LEU A 135 -11.92 -20.52 -11.80
CA LEU A 135 -11.29 -21.77 -12.19
C LEU A 135 -12.33 -22.80 -12.62
N LYS A 136 -13.45 -22.95 -11.91
CA LYS A 136 -14.51 -23.88 -12.33
C LYS A 136 -15.08 -23.49 -13.68
N ARG A 137 -15.44 -22.23 -13.92
CA ARG A 137 -16.04 -21.79 -15.20
C ARG A 137 -15.07 -21.93 -16.39
N TYR A 138 -13.80 -21.62 -16.18
CA TYR A 138 -12.78 -21.68 -17.23
C TYR A 138 -12.12 -23.07 -17.38
N LYS A 139 -11.94 -23.87 -16.31
CA LYS A 139 -11.53 -25.29 -16.38
C LYS A 139 -12.67 -26.18 -16.91
N LEU A 140 -13.95 -25.79 -16.74
CA LEU A 140 -15.09 -26.52 -17.33
C LEU A 140 -15.15 -26.46 -18.85
N THR A 141 -14.45 -25.52 -19.49
CA THR A 141 -14.21 -25.61 -20.93
C THR A 141 -13.02 -26.57 -21.15
N ALA A 142 -13.27 -27.88 -21.05
CA ALA A 142 -12.41 -28.90 -21.67
C ALA A 142 -12.13 -28.53 -23.14
N GLU A 143 -13.04 -27.78 -23.76
CA GLU A 143 -12.89 -27.13 -25.04
C GLU A 143 -11.70 -26.17 -25.15
N LYS A 144 -11.35 -25.41 -24.11
CA LYS A 144 -10.16 -24.55 -24.12
C LYS A 144 -8.88 -25.37 -24.08
N PHE A 145 -8.82 -26.38 -23.22
CA PHE A 145 -7.69 -27.32 -23.20
C PHE A 145 -7.55 -28.05 -24.53
N ARG A 146 -8.67 -28.52 -25.11
CA ARG A 146 -8.72 -29.08 -26.47
C ARG A 146 -8.19 -28.08 -27.50
N GLN A 147 -8.65 -26.84 -27.49
CA GLN A 147 -8.20 -25.81 -28.45
C GLN A 147 -6.72 -25.47 -28.31
N LEU A 148 -6.21 -25.33 -27.09
CA LEU A 148 -4.79 -25.10 -26.83
C LEU A 148 -3.97 -26.30 -27.32
N PHE A 149 -4.36 -27.52 -26.96
CA PHE A 149 -3.70 -28.75 -27.40
C PHE A 149 -3.74 -28.92 -28.92
N SER A 150 -4.89 -28.65 -29.55
CA SER A 150 -5.08 -28.75 -31.01
C SER A 150 -4.27 -27.72 -31.78
N LYS A 151 -4.01 -26.54 -31.21
CA LYS A 151 -3.17 -25.50 -31.82
C LYS A 151 -1.68 -25.67 -31.51
N HIS A 152 -1.33 -26.50 -30.53
CA HIS A 152 0.04 -26.67 -30.09
C HIS A 152 0.78 -27.65 -31.02
N CYS A 153 1.73 -27.12 -31.78
CA CYS A 153 2.51 -27.87 -32.76
C CYS A 153 3.97 -28.00 -32.33
N LYS A 154 4.60 -29.13 -32.64
CA LYS A 154 6.03 -29.34 -32.42
C LYS A 154 6.83 -28.27 -33.18
N SER A 155 7.66 -27.53 -32.44
CA SER A 155 8.60 -26.58 -33.05
C SER A 155 9.49 -27.29 -34.10
N PRO A 156 9.85 -26.63 -35.22
CA PRO A 156 10.68 -27.23 -36.27
C PRO A 156 12.02 -27.76 -35.75
N ILE A 157 12.58 -27.08 -34.75
CA ILE A 157 13.88 -27.37 -34.13
C ILE A 157 13.82 -28.31 -32.91
N ALA A 158 12.64 -28.52 -32.32
CA ALA A 158 12.50 -29.36 -31.13
C ALA A 158 12.42 -30.84 -31.48
N THR A 159 12.94 -31.72 -30.62
CA THR A 159 12.72 -33.17 -30.78
C THR A 159 11.32 -33.55 -30.31
N TRP A 160 10.83 -34.72 -30.73
CA TRP A 160 9.57 -35.26 -30.21
C TRP A 160 9.60 -35.53 -28.70
N LYS A 161 10.79 -35.77 -28.13
CA LYS A 161 10.97 -35.93 -26.67
C LYS A 161 10.78 -34.60 -25.94
N ASP A 162 11.35 -33.51 -26.49
CA ASP A 162 11.21 -32.16 -25.91
C ASP A 162 9.75 -31.72 -25.95
N PHE A 163 9.07 -31.96 -27.08
CA PHE A 163 7.64 -31.65 -27.22
C PHE A 163 6.77 -32.46 -26.27
N ALA A 164 7.03 -33.76 -26.11
CA ALA A 164 6.29 -34.60 -25.16
C ALA A 164 6.53 -34.18 -23.69
N TYR A 165 7.72 -33.66 -23.38
CA TYR A 165 8.04 -33.08 -22.06
C TYR A 165 7.31 -31.75 -21.85
N GLU A 166 7.32 -30.87 -22.85
CA GLU A 166 6.64 -29.57 -22.85
C GLU A 166 5.12 -29.74 -22.64
N VAL A 167 4.47 -30.56 -23.47
CA VAL A 167 3.03 -30.85 -23.37
C VAL A 167 2.68 -31.43 -22.00
N ARG A 168 3.51 -32.33 -21.47
CA ARG A 168 3.28 -32.94 -20.16
C ARG A 168 3.29 -31.91 -19.04
N ASN A 169 4.25 -30.99 -19.06
CA ASN A 169 4.38 -29.98 -18.01
C ASN A 169 3.38 -28.83 -18.16
N TYR A 170 3.05 -28.45 -19.39
CA TYR A 170 2.16 -27.33 -19.69
C TYR A 170 0.69 -27.62 -19.33
N PHE A 171 0.26 -28.89 -19.47
CA PHE A 171 -1.13 -29.30 -19.23
C PHE A 171 -1.37 -30.03 -17.88
N GLN A 172 -0.36 -30.13 -17.01
CA GLN A 172 -0.48 -30.74 -15.67
C GLN A 172 -0.82 -29.75 -14.54
N GLY A 173 -1.18 -28.50 -14.85
CA GLY A 173 -1.55 -27.44 -13.87
C GLY A 173 -3.03 -27.40 -13.44
#